data_AF-U4QZS6-F1
#
_entry.id   AF-U4QZS6-F1
#
_cell.length_a   1.000
_cell.length_b   1.000
_cell.length_c   1.000
_cell.angle_alpha   90.00
_cell.angle_beta   90.00
_cell.angle_gamma   90.00
#
_symmetry.space_group_name_H-M   'P 1'
#
loop_
_entity.id
_entity.type
_entity.pdbx_description
1 polymer ?
#
loop_
_entity_poly.entity_id
_entity_poly.type
_entity_poly.pdbx_seq_one_letter_code
_entity_poly.pdbx_strand_id
1 'polypeptide(L)'
;MSINNILTAVIAIIAAPILGGLLFGIDRKITARMQNRFGPPLLQPFYDFFKLIGKQGIAVNQTQMVYVLGHLFFAIGALVMLVLKQDLLMLMFILAFSGISLIMGAMSVRSPYSKIGAQREIMQMMAYEPVLLLMVVGVYKVTGSFMISDIFNHDKPLLYSLPLLFLAFIYVLTIKLRKSPFDFATSHHGHQELIKGVTTEFSGTQLALLELTDWIDLVLLMGLISLFFAKPLWVGILIALVCYFFEIVIDNISARVTWQWMVKITWVAGIGAALVNIVWMYLIP
;
A
#
# COMPACT_ATOMS: atom_id res chain seq x y z
N MET A 1 -17.14 -22.52 4.41
CA MET A 1 -16.51 -21.47 5.24
C MET A 1 -17.03 -21.65 6.65
N SER A 2 -16.17 -21.81 7.66
CA SER A 2 -16.63 -21.89 9.05
C SER A 2 -17.23 -20.54 9.48
N ILE A 3 -18.19 -20.55 10.42
CA ILE A 3 -18.78 -19.32 10.98
C ILE A 3 -17.69 -18.38 11.53
N ASN A 4 -16.63 -18.95 12.12
CA ASN A 4 -15.47 -18.19 12.61
C ASN A 4 -14.74 -17.45 11.48
N ASN A 5 -14.59 -18.06 10.29
CA ASN A 5 -13.95 -17.39 9.17
C ASN A 5 -14.79 -16.20 8.66
N ILE A 6 -16.11 -16.34 8.63
CA ILE A 6 -17.00 -15.22 8.26
C ILE A 6 -16.88 -14.10 9.30
N LEU A 7 -16.91 -14.45 10.59
CA LEU A 7 -16.79 -13.47 11.67
C LEU A 7 -15.44 -12.72 11.62
N THR A 8 -14.33 -13.44 11.44
CA THR A 8 -13.00 -12.81 11.31
C THR A 8 -12.91 -11.88 10.10
N ALA A 9 -13.48 -12.26 8.96
CA ALA A 9 -13.54 -11.39 7.78
C ALA A 9 -14.36 -10.12 8.04
N VAL A 10 -15.53 -10.23 8.68
CA VAL A 10 -16.37 -9.06 9.02
C VAL A 10 -15.65 -8.14 10.01
N ILE A 11 -15.01 -8.70 11.04
CA ILE A 11 -14.22 -7.93 12.01
C ILE A 11 -13.09 -7.18 11.29
N ALA A 12 -12.38 -7.84 10.38
CA ALA A 12 -11.29 -7.22 9.63
C ALA A 12 -11.76 -6.06 8.74
N ILE A 13 -12.88 -6.23 8.03
CA ILE A 13 -13.46 -5.20 7.17
C ILE A 13 -13.82 -3.94 7.97
N ILE A 14 -14.26 -4.09 9.21
CA ILE A 14 -14.60 -2.95 10.09
C ILE A 14 -13.35 -2.38 10.76
N ALA A 15 -12.44 -3.23 11.23
CA ALA A 15 -11.25 -2.82 11.97
C ALA A 15 -10.20 -2.13 11.08
N ALA A 16 -10.03 -2.57 9.83
CA ALA A 16 -8.99 -2.02 8.95
C ALA A 16 -9.19 -0.52 8.65
N PRO A 17 -10.38 -0.01 8.29
CA PRO A 17 -10.60 1.43 8.17
C PRO A 17 -10.30 2.22 9.45
N ILE A 18 -10.63 1.66 10.61
CA ILE A 18 -10.40 2.32 11.91
C ILE A 18 -8.90 2.40 12.19
N LEU A 19 -8.17 1.30 12.01
CA LEU A 19 -6.72 1.25 12.19
C LEU A 19 -6.00 2.14 11.17
N GLY A 20 -6.36 2.05 9.89
CA GLY A 20 -5.79 2.85 8.82
C GLY A 20 -6.01 4.35 9.03
N GLY A 21 -7.24 4.76 9.36
CA GLY A 21 -7.55 6.17 9.67
C GLY A 21 -6.77 6.71 10.87
N LEU A 22 -6.56 5.89 11.92
CA LEU A 22 -5.70 6.26 13.05
C LEU A 22 -4.24 6.40 12.64
N LEU A 23 -3.71 5.46 11.82
CA LEU A 23 -2.33 5.50 11.33
C LEU A 23 -2.07 6.75 10.46
N PHE A 24 -3.00 7.11 9.58
CA PHE A 24 -2.94 8.38 8.83
C PHE A 24 -2.98 9.61 9.75
N GLY A 25 -3.72 9.53 10.86
CA GLY A 25 -3.75 10.58 11.88
C GLY A 25 -2.41 10.73 12.60
N ILE A 26 -1.76 9.60 12.90
CA ILE A 26 -0.41 9.55 13.48
C ILE A 26 0.59 10.16 12.51
N ASP A 27 0.56 9.76 11.24
CA ASP A 27 1.43 10.31 10.19
C ASP A 27 1.35 11.84 10.12
N ARG A 28 0.15 12.40 10.00
CA ARG A 28 -0.03 13.88 9.99
C ARG A 28 0.54 14.54 11.24
N LYS A 29 0.41 13.91 12.41
CA LYS A 29 0.91 14.45 13.67
C LYS A 29 2.44 14.39 13.75
N ILE A 30 3.05 13.27 13.35
CA ILE A 30 4.51 13.09 13.34
C ILE A 30 5.14 14.05 12.33
N THR A 31 4.63 14.07 11.10
CA THR A 31 5.05 15.00 10.04
C THR A 31 5.01 16.46 10.51
N ALA A 32 3.92 16.88 11.16
CA ALA A 32 3.83 18.24 11.71
C ALA A 32 4.88 18.52 12.80
N ARG A 33 5.11 17.55 13.70
CA ARG A 33 6.11 17.68 14.77
C ARG A 33 7.55 17.72 14.24
N MET A 34 7.87 16.94 13.23
CA MET A 34 9.17 17.01 12.54
C MET A 34 9.43 18.38 11.92
N GLN A 35 8.37 19.05 11.45
CA GLN A 35 8.41 20.39 10.88
C GLN A 35 8.25 21.51 11.93
N ASN A 36 8.38 21.19 13.22
CA ASN A 36 8.22 22.14 14.34
C ASN A 36 6.89 22.92 14.33
N ARG A 37 5.80 22.28 13.89
CA ARG A 37 4.43 22.85 13.93
C ARG A 37 3.46 21.95 14.69
N PHE A 38 2.38 22.54 15.17
CA PHE A 38 1.28 21.78 15.77
C PHE A 38 0.45 21.11 14.68
N GLY A 39 0.41 19.77 14.72
CA GLY A 39 -0.39 18.96 13.81
C GLY A 39 -1.87 18.90 14.20
N PRO A 40 -2.73 18.41 13.27
CA PRO A 40 -4.15 18.22 13.53
C PRO A 40 -4.40 17.16 14.61
N PRO A 41 -5.64 17.07 15.14
CA PRO A 41 -6.02 16.00 16.07
C PRO A 41 -5.93 14.62 15.40
N LEU A 42 -5.73 13.57 16.21
CA LEU A 42 -5.59 12.19 15.72
C LEU A 42 -6.78 11.73 14.87
N LEU A 43 -7.99 12.17 15.21
CA LEU A 43 -9.23 11.79 14.55
C LEU A 43 -9.53 12.61 13.28
N GLN A 44 -8.63 13.50 12.86
CA GLN A 44 -8.82 14.34 11.68
C GLN A 44 -9.15 13.57 10.40
N PRO A 45 -8.50 12.43 10.07
CA PRO A 45 -8.83 11.67 8.87
C PRO A 45 -10.29 11.22 8.83
N PHE A 46 -10.88 10.86 9.98
CA PHE A 46 -12.30 10.50 10.07
C PHE A 46 -13.20 11.71 9.80
N TYR A 47 -12.88 12.88 10.35
CA TYR A 47 -13.63 14.10 10.06
C TYR A 47 -13.56 14.48 8.57
N ASP A 48 -12.39 14.32 7.95
CA ASP A 48 -12.22 14.58 6.52
C ASP A 48 -13.03 13.60 5.66
N PHE A 49 -13.01 12.31 6.00
CA PHE A 49 -13.81 11.28 5.33
C PHE A 49 -15.32 11.57 5.42
N PHE A 50 -15.86 11.81 6.62
CA PHE A 50 -17.29 12.12 6.79
C PHE A 50 -17.69 13.43 6.10
N LYS A 51 -16.80 14.42 6.12
CA LYS A 51 -16.98 15.67 5.37
C LYS A 51 -17.07 15.42 3.86
N LEU A 52 -16.23 14.54 3.30
CA LEU A 52 -16.26 14.21 1.88
C LEU A 52 -17.53 13.42 1.50
N ILE A 53 -17.99 12.50 2.35
CA ILE A 53 -19.26 11.80 2.15
C ILE A 53 -20.44 12.77 2.12
N GLY A 54 -20.45 13.77 3.01
CA GLY A 54 -21.52 14.77 3.07
C GLY A 54 -21.51 15.78 1.92
N LYS A 55 -20.47 15.80 1.07
CA LYS A 55 -20.39 16.70 -0.08
C LYS A 55 -21.09 16.12 -1.30
N GLN A 56 -21.78 16.99 -2.03
CA GLN A 56 -22.28 16.66 -3.36
C GLN A 56 -21.10 16.39 -4.31
N GLY A 57 -21.07 15.19 -4.90
CA GLY A 57 -20.09 14.81 -5.90
C GLY A 57 -20.46 15.39 -7.26
N ILE A 58 -19.51 16.08 -7.89
CA ILE A 58 -19.54 16.45 -9.31
C ILE A 58 -18.81 15.32 -10.04
N ALA A 59 -19.53 14.31 -10.49
CA ALA A 59 -18.97 13.23 -11.29
C ALA A 59 -18.87 13.70 -12.76
N VAL A 60 -17.67 13.64 -13.34
CA VAL A 60 -17.47 13.99 -14.75
C VAL A 60 -17.93 12.84 -15.66
N ASN A 61 -17.76 11.60 -15.18
CA ASN A 61 -18.23 10.40 -15.87
C ASN A 61 -18.85 9.41 -14.87
N GLN A 62 -20.00 8.81 -15.22
CA GLN A 62 -20.68 7.84 -14.35
C GLN A 62 -19.84 6.56 -14.14
N THR A 63 -19.00 6.20 -15.12
CA THR A 63 -18.13 5.01 -15.00
C THR A 63 -17.02 5.17 -13.96
N GLN A 64 -16.64 6.41 -13.57
CA GLN A 64 -15.66 6.64 -12.50
C GLN A 64 -16.08 5.96 -11.19
N MET A 65 -17.37 6.00 -10.85
CA MET A 65 -17.88 5.38 -9.63
C MET A 65 -17.70 3.86 -9.63
N VAL A 66 -17.89 3.22 -10.79
CA VAL A 66 -17.69 1.77 -10.94
C VAL A 66 -16.23 1.41 -10.68
N TYR A 67 -15.30 2.20 -11.20
CA TYR A 67 -13.87 1.98 -10.99
C TYR A 67 -13.41 2.24 -9.55
N VAL A 68 -13.97 3.25 -8.88
CA VAL A 68 -13.72 3.52 -7.45
C VAL A 68 -14.24 2.39 -6.58
N LEU A 69 -15.46 1.89 -6.86
CA LEU A 69 -16.01 0.74 -6.16
C LEU A 69 -15.22 -0.53 -6.44
N GLY A 70 -14.73 -0.72 -7.67
CA GLY A 70 -13.82 -1.81 -8.03
C GLY A 70 -12.51 -1.76 -7.25
N HIS A 71 -11.89 -0.57 -7.15
CA HIS A 71 -10.68 -0.35 -6.36
C HIS A 71 -10.87 -0.76 -4.89
N LEU A 72 -11.96 -0.29 -4.27
CA LEU A 72 -12.32 -0.65 -2.89
C LEU A 72 -12.63 -2.15 -2.74
N PHE A 73 -13.41 -2.73 -3.66
CA PHE A 73 -13.79 -4.14 -3.63
C PHE A 73 -12.56 -5.05 -3.66
N PHE A 74 -11.63 -4.80 -4.58
CA PHE A 74 -10.41 -5.58 -4.68
C PHE A 74 -9.50 -5.39 -3.45
N ALA A 75 -9.37 -4.16 -2.93
CA ALA A 75 -8.59 -3.93 -1.70
C ALA A 75 -9.17 -4.69 -0.50
N ILE A 76 -10.50 -4.66 -0.33
CA ILE A 76 -11.19 -5.46 0.70
C ILE A 76 -10.96 -6.96 0.46
N GLY A 77 -11.05 -7.43 -0.79
CA GLY A 77 -10.78 -8.82 -1.15
C GLY A 77 -9.37 -9.25 -0.73
N ALA A 78 -8.36 -8.44 -1.03
CA ALA A 78 -6.98 -8.71 -0.65
C ALA A 78 -6.79 -8.73 0.88
N LEU A 79 -7.44 -7.80 1.62
CA LEU A 79 -7.42 -7.76 3.07
C LEU A 79 -8.05 -9.03 3.68
N VAL A 80 -9.21 -9.44 3.17
CA VAL A 80 -9.90 -10.65 3.64
C VAL A 80 -9.04 -11.88 3.40
N MET A 81 -8.35 -11.98 2.25
CA MET A 81 -7.41 -13.08 1.99
C MET A 81 -6.26 -13.12 2.99
N LEU A 82 -5.72 -11.95 3.37
CA LEU A 82 -4.65 -11.86 4.36
C LEU A 82 -5.10 -12.41 5.73
N VAL A 83 -6.27 -11.96 6.20
CA VAL A 83 -6.79 -12.33 7.53
C VAL A 83 -7.23 -13.79 7.58
N LEU A 84 -7.81 -14.29 6.49
CA LEU A 84 -8.17 -15.70 6.35
C LEU A 84 -6.97 -16.61 6.04
N LYS A 85 -5.76 -16.04 5.98
CA LYS A 85 -4.49 -16.74 5.74
C LYS A 85 -4.51 -17.58 4.45
N GLN A 86 -5.09 -17.03 3.39
CA GLN A 86 -5.22 -17.67 2.08
C GLN A 86 -3.94 -17.50 1.25
N ASP A 87 -4.00 -17.83 -0.04
CA ASP A 87 -2.89 -17.76 -0.98
C ASP A 87 -2.34 -16.32 -1.14
N LEU A 88 -1.04 -16.16 -0.86
CA LEU A 88 -0.33 -14.90 -0.94
C LEU A 88 -0.16 -14.40 -2.38
N LEU A 89 0.06 -15.29 -3.35
CA LEU A 89 0.21 -14.91 -4.75
C LEU A 89 -1.11 -14.34 -5.29
N MET A 90 -2.21 -15.00 -4.99
CA MET A 90 -3.54 -14.53 -5.37
C MET A 90 -3.87 -13.18 -4.71
N LEU A 91 -3.51 -12.99 -3.43
CA LEU A 91 -3.62 -11.70 -2.75
C LEU A 91 -2.90 -10.59 -3.53
N MET A 92 -1.66 -10.82 -3.98
CA MET A 92 -0.89 -9.82 -4.74
C MET A 92 -1.56 -9.47 -6.07
N PHE A 93 -2.13 -10.46 -6.77
CA PHE A 93 -2.88 -10.20 -8.00
C PHE A 93 -4.14 -9.39 -7.76
N ILE A 94 -4.90 -9.68 -6.70
CA ILE A 94 -6.08 -8.89 -6.34
C ILE A 94 -5.68 -7.45 -6.00
N LEU A 95 -4.57 -7.26 -5.26
CA LEU A 95 -4.04 -5.93 -4.97
C LEU A 95 -3.61 -5.18 -6.25
N ALA A 96 -3.06 -5.88 -7.25
CA ALA A 96 -2.78 -5.32 -8.56
C ALA A 96 -4.06 -4.85 -9.27
N PHE A 97 -5.11 -5.68 -9.29
CA PHE A 97 -6.41 -5.30 -9.86
C PHE A 97 -7.05 -4.10 -9.15
N SER A 98 -6.84 -3.97 -7.84
CA SER A 98 -7.21 -2.76 -7.12
C SER A 98 -6.51 -1.53 -7.72
N GLY A 99 -5.18 -1.55 -7.89
CA GLY A 99 -4.42 -0.45 -8.51
C GLY A 99 -4.86 -0.12 -9.94
N ILE A 100 -5.08 -1.14 -10.78
CA ILE A 100 -5.59 -0.96 -12.15
C ILE A 100 -6.97 -0.29 -12.14
N SER A 101 -7.83 -0.64 -11.19
CA SER A 101 -9.16 -0.03 -11.09
C SER A 101 -9.06 1.48 -10.83
N LEU A 102 -8.15 1.92 -9.96
CA LEU A 102 -7.88 3.36 -9.74
C LEU A 102 -7.39 4.05 -11.04
N ILE A 103 -6.43 3.43 -11.74
CA ILE A 103 -5.88 3.96 -13.00
C ILE A 103 -6.98 4.11 -14.06
N MET A 104 -7.82 3.09 -14.22
CA MET A 104 -8.94 3.11 -15.17
C MET A 104 -9.97 4.18 -14.80
N GLY A 105 -10.24 4.37 -13.51
CA GLY A 105 -11.07 5.47 -13.01
C GLY A 105 -10.54 6.83 -13.43
N ALA A 106 -9.24 7.08 -13.25
CA ALA A 106 -8.61 8.34 -13.64
C ALA A 106 -8.54 8.51 -15.18
N MET A 107 -8.33 7.44 -15.95
CA MET A 107 -8.30 7.49 -17.41
C MET A 107 -9.68 7.66 -18.06
N SER A 108 -10.75 7.30 -17.36
CA SER A 108 -12.13 7.38 -17.87
C SER A 108 -12.61 8.82 -18.13
N VAL A 109 -11.91 9.83 -17.60
CA VAL A 109 -12.23 11.24 -17.75
C VAL A 109 -11.46 11.89 -18.90
N ARG A 110 -12.11 12.83 -19.59
CA ARG A 110 -11.52 13.61 -20.68
C ARG A 110 -10.72 14.82 -20.15
N SER A 111 -9.80 14.57 -19.22
CA SER A 111 -8.93 15.59 -18.65
C SER A 111 -7.46 15.26 -18.90
N PRO A 112 -6.65 16.17 -19.48
CA PRO A 112 -5.24 15.91 -19.72
C PRO A 112 -4.47 15.69 -18.41
N TYR A 113 -4.83 16.40 -17.34
CA TYR A 113 -4.19 16.25 -16.02
C TYR A 113 -4.45 14.87 -15.41
N SER A 114 -5.70 14.41 -15.47
CA SER A 114 -6.07 13.07 -14.99
C SER A 114 -5.33 11.97 -15.74
N LYS A 115 -5.20 12.11 -17.06
CA LYS A 115 -4.47 11.13 -17.90
C LYS A 115 -2.98 11.10 -17.60
N ILE A 116 -2.34 12.25 -17.40
CA ILE A 116 -0.91 12.31 -17.03
C ILE A 116 -0.71 11.72 -15.61
N GLY A 117 -1.60 12.00 -14.67
CA GLY A 117 -1.60 11.39 -13.34
C GLY A 117 -1.71 9.86 -13.41
N ALA A 118 -2.66 9.35 -14.20
CA ALA A 118 -2.85 7.91 -14.41
C ALA A 118 -1.62 7.25 -15.07
N GLN A 119 -0.99 7.90 -16.06
CA GLN A 119 0.25 7.40 -16.67
C GLN A 119 1.38 7.31 -15.65
N ARG A 120 1.50 8.30 -14.76
CA ARG A 120 2.50 8.26 -13.67
C ARG A 120 2.24 7.12 -12.68
N GLU A 121 0.98 6.86 -12.33
CA GLU A 121 0.60 5.71 -11.50
C GLU A 121 0.94 4.37 -12.17
N ILE A 122 0.70 4.23 -13.48
CA ILE A 122 1.11 3.05 -14.25
C ILE A 122 2.62 2.83 -14.14
N MET A 123 3.42 3.90 -14.23
CA MET A 123 4.87 3.80 -14.09
C MET A 123 5.32 3.41 -12.68
N GLN A 124 4.59 3.84 -11.64
CA GLN A 124 4.82 3.38 -10.26
C GLN A 124 4.52 1.90 -10.12
N MET A 125 3.35 1.48 -10.60
CA MET A 125 2.90 0.09 -10.59
C MET A 125 3.89 -0.84 -11.29
N MET A 126 4.34 -0.46 -12.48
CA MET A 126 5.37 -1.18 -13.24
C MET A 126 6.71 -1.27 -12.49
N ALA A 127 7.04 -0.28 -11.65
CA ALA A 127 8.28 -0.29 -10.89
C ALA A 127 8.21 -1.24 -9.69
N TYR A 128 7.13 -1.21 -8.91
CA TYR A 128 7.06 -1.93 -7.65
C TYR A 128 6.54 -3.36 -7.76
N GLU A 129 5.67 -3.67 -8.74
CA GLU A 129 5.04 -5.00 -8.85
C GLU A 129 6.02 -6.16 -9.03
N PRO A 130 7.08 -6.05 -9.87
CA PRO A 130 8.04 -7.15 -10.02
C PRO A 130 8.71 -7.51 -8.70
N VAL A 131 9.02 -6.53 -7.85
CA VAL A 131 9.62 -6.76 -6.53
C VAL A 131 8.63 -7.43 -5.59
N LEU A 132 7.36 -7.02 -5.63
CA LEU A 132 6.28 -7.66 -4.86
C LEU A 132 6.08 -9.13 -5.27
N LEU A 133 6.14 -9.45 -6.56
CA LEU A 133 6.07 -10.83 -7.04
C LEU A 133 7.31 -11.64 -6.61
N LEU A 134 8.51 -11.05 -6.69
CA LEU A 134 9.73 -11.68 -6.18
C LEU A 134 9.68 -11.89 -4.67
N MET A 135 8.98 -11.03 -3.92
CA MET A 135 8.71 -11.25 -2.49
C MET A 135 7.96 -12.55 -2.29
N VAL A 136 6.87 -12.78 -3.05
CA VAL A 136 6.09 -14.03 -2.98
C VAL A 136 6.94 -15.26 -3.34
N VAL A 137 7.77 -15.16 -4.38
CA VAL A 137 8.69 -16.24 -4.78
C VAL A 137 9.71 -16.55 -3.68
N GLY A 138 10.28 -15.51 -3.05
CA GLY A 138 11.20 -15.67 -1.93
C GLY A 138 10.54 -16.33 -0.72
N VAL A 139 9.31 -15.92 -0.38
CA VAL A 139 8.53 -16.55 0.70
C VAL A 139 8.26 -18.02 0.39
N TYR A 140 7.78 -18.34 -0.82
CA TYR A 140 7.54 -19.71 -1.26
C TYR A 140 8.79 -20.58 -1.14
N LYS A 141 9.97 -20.04 -1.46
CA LYS A 141 11.23 -20.78 -1.34
C LYS A 141 11.55 -21.18 0.11
N VAL A 142 11.18 -20.35 1.09
CA VAL A 142 11.40 -20.63 2.52
C VAL A 142 10.32 -21.57 3.08
N THR A 143 9.06 -21.31 2.78
CA THR A 143 7.92 -22.03 3.39
C THR A 143 7.49 -23.26 2.61
N GLY A 144 7.86 -23.37 1.33
CA GLY A 144 7.42 -24.43 0.41
C GLY A 144 5.98 -24.28 -0.10
N SER A 145 5.28 -23.20 0.29
CA SER A 145 3.85 -23.00 0.00
C SER A 145 3.52 -21.52 -0.14
N PHE A 146 2.52 -21.22 -0.98
CA PHE A 146 1.98 -19.87 -1.16
C PHE A 146 0.94 -19.50 -0.10
N MET A 147 0.47 -20.46 0.69
CA MET A 147 -0.54 -20.19 1.71
C MET A 147 0.05 -19.38 2.87
N ILE A 148 -0.63 -18.29 3.23
CA ILE A 148 -0.24 -17.49 4.39
C ILE A 148 -0.33 -18.31 5.69
N SER A 149 -1.21 -19.31 5.76
CA SER A 149 -1.27 -20.24 6.90
C SER A 149 0.08 -20.91 7.17
N ASP A 150 0.79 -21.27 6.11
CA ASP A 150 2.07 -22.00 6.21
C ASP A 150 3.20 -21.05 6.62
N ILE A 151 3.13 -19.78 6.23
CA ILE A 151 4.00 -18.72 6.74
C ILE A 151 3.86 -18.58 8.26
N PHE A 152 2.63 -18.56 8.77
CA PHE A 152 2.37 -18.50 10.20
C PHE A 152 2.83 -19.76 10.95
N ASN A 153 2.81 -20.92 10.28
CA ASN A 153 3.23 -22.18 10.88
C ASN A 153 4.74 -22.37 10.87
N HIS A 154 5.48 -21.70 9.97
CA HIS A 154 6.93 -21.79 9.87
C HIS A 154 7.64 -21.39 11.19
N ASP A 155 8.66 -22.15 11.58
CA ASP A 155 9.26 -22.04 12.92
C ASP A 155 10.20 -20.84 13.06
N LYS A 156 10.92 -20.48 12.00
CA LYS A 156 11.86 -19.35 12.00
C LYS A 156 11.23 -18.12 11.32
N PRO A 157 11.46 -16.91 11.83
CA PRO A 157 11.10 -15.68 11.12
C PRO A 157 11.69 -15.64 9.72
N LEU A 158 10.87 -15.21 8.74
CA LEU A 158 11.31 -15.10 7.35
C LEU A 158 12.45 -14.09 7.19
N LEU A 159 12.54 -13.08 8.07
CA LEU A 159 13.59 -12.06 8.00
C LEU A 159 15.01 -12.65 8.05
N TYR A 160 15.22 -13.78 8.75
CA TYR A 160 16.54 -14.41 8.83
C TYR A 160 16.97 -15.02 7.49
N SER A 161 16.01 -15.55 6.75
CA SER A 161 16.24 -16.12 5.43
C SER A 161 16.24 -15.06 4.34
N LEU A 162 15.40 -14.02 4.48
CA LEU A 162 15.07 -13.04 3.44
C LEU A 162 15.39 -11.57 3.82
N PRO A 163 16.56 -11.24 4.41
CA PRO A 163 16.81 -9.88 4.89
C PRO A 163 16.91 -8.84 3.77
N LEU A 164 17.55 -9.16 2.65
CA LEU A 164 17.66 -8.25 1.51
C LEU A 164 16.31 -8.07 0.79
N LEU A 165 15.50 -9.13 0.73
CA LEU A 165 14.16 -9.08 0.16
C LEU A 165 13.24 -8.19 1.01
N PHE A 166 13.37 -8.26 2.34
CA PHE A 166 12.66 -7.38 3.26
C PHE A 166 13.05 -5.91 3.08
N LEU A 167 14.34 -5.60 2.93
CA LEU A 167 14.79 -4.24 2.62
C LEU A 167 14.25 -3.74 1.27
N ALA A 168 14.25 -4.60 0.24
CA ALA A 168 13.66 -4.28 -1.05
C ALA A 168 12.14 -4.04 -0.94
N PHE A 169 11.45 -4.79 -0.08
CA PHE A 169 10.02 -4.63 0.19
C PHE A 169 9.72 -3.30 0.89
N ILE A 170 10.46 -2.93 1.95
CA ILE A 170 10.31 -1.62 2.62
C ILE A 170 10.53 -0.48 1.62
N TYR A 171 11.57 -0.58 0.80
CA TYR A 171 11.83 0.43 -0.23
C TYR A 171 10.63 0.57 -1.20
N VAL A 172 10.08 -0.54 -1.67
CA VAL A 172 8.90 -0.54 -2.54
C VAL A 172 7.64 -0.01 -1.84
N LEU A 173 7.52 -0.19 -0.53
CA LEU A 173 6.39 0.30 0.24
C LEU A 173 6.26 1.83 0.18
N THR A 174 7.40 2.56 0.16
CA THR A 174 7.39 4.02 -0.07
C THR A 174 6.77 4.42 -1.40
N ILE A 175 7.01 3.63 -2.46
CA ILE A 175 6.41 3.85 -3.79
C ILE A 175 4.91 3.54 -3.74
N LYS A 176 4.53 2.40 -3.14
CA LYS A 176 3.13 1.95 -3.08
C LYS A 176 2.25 2.87 -2.25
N LEU A 177 2.77 3.45 -1.16
CA LEU A 177 2.07 4.46 -0.35
C LEU A 177 2.10 5.86 -0.96
N ARG A 178 2.74 6.04 -2.13
CA ARG A 178 2.84 7.33 -2.83
C ARG A 178 3.45 8.42 -1.94
N LYS A 179 4.45 8.03 -1.14
CA LYS A 179 5.19 8.91 -0.21
C LYS A 179 6.43 9.48 -0.87
N SER A 180 6.89 10.65 -0.42
CA SER A 180 8.17 11.22 -0.86
C SER A 180 9.29 10.21 -0.53
N PRO A 181 10.24 9.97 -1.43
CA PRO A 181 10.59 10.74 -2.64
C PRO A 181 9.82 10.37 -3.92
N PHE A 182 8.89 9.43 -3.86
CA PHE A 182 8.23 8.82 -5.02
C PHE A 182 6.73 9.20 -5.16
N ASP A 183 6.34 10.39 -4.71
CA ASP A 183 4.96 10.88 -4.64
C ASP A 183 4.48 11.62 -5.92
N PHE A 184 4.94 11.19 -7.09
CA PHE A 184 4.70 11.91 -8.34
C PHE A 184 3.37 11.59 -9.04
N ALA A 185 2.75 10.44 -8.76
CA ALA A 185 1.44 10.07 -9.30
C ALA A 185 0.28 10.76 -8.56
N THR A 186 0.39 10.91 -7.24
CA THR A 186 -0.53 11.70 -6.42
C THR A 186 0.24 12.49 -5.39
N SER A 187 0.02 13.81 -5.37
CA SER A 187 0.64 14.71 -4.42
C SER A 187 -0.36 15.00 -3.28
N HIS A 188 -0.16 14.37 -2.12
CA HIS A 188 -0.91 14.71 -0.91
C HIS A 188 -0.55 16.11 -0.38
N HIS A 189 0.64 16.59 -0.74
CA HIS A 189 1.11 17.94 -0.52
C HIS A 189 0.84 18.80 -1.76
N GLY A 190 0.48 20.06 -1.56
CA GLY A 190 0.21 21.02 -2.62
C GLY A 190 1.49 21.43 -3.36
N HIS A 191 1.99 20.57 -4.24
CA HIS A 191 3.13 20.85 -5.09
C HIS A 191 2.70 21.13 -6.52
N GLN A 192 3.42 22.05 -7.16
CA GLN A 192 3.01 22.74 -8.39
C GLN A 192 3.04 21.89 -9.68
N GLU A 193 3.49 20.63 -9.65
CA GLU A 193 3.64 19.83 -10.88
C GLU A 193 2.31 19.33 -11.46
N LEU A 194 1.47 18.71 -10.62
CA LEU A 194 0.17 18.18 -10.99
C LEU A 194 -0.77 18.40 -9.80
N ILE A 195 -1.93 19.00 -10.07
CA ILE A 195 -2.96 19.26 -9.05
C ILE A 195 -3.53 17.92 -8.62
N LYS A 196 -3.11 17.35 -7.48
CA LYS A 196 -3.59 16.07 -6.92
C LYS A 196 -3.47 14.81 -7.81
N GLY A 197 -2.95 14.92 -9.04
CA GLY A 197 -2.53 13.80 -9.88
C GLY A 197 -3.67 12.85 -10.25
N VAL A 198 -3.55 11.56 -9.93
CA VAL A 198 -4.59 10.55 -10.23
C VAL A 198 -5.95 10.93 -9.62
N THR A 199 -5.97 11.64 -8.48
CA THR A 199 -7.22 11.97 -7.77
C THR A 199 -7.91 13.25 -8.24
N THR A 200 -7.39 13.94 -9.28
CA THR A 200 -7.84 15.28 -9.71
C THR A 200 -9.35 15.38 -9.96
N GLU A 201 -9.89 14.40 -10.70
CA GLU A 201 -11.28 14.44 -11.21
C GLU A 201 -12.29 13.72 -10.30
N PHE A 202 -11.84 13.24 -9.14
CA PHE A 202 -12.72 12.59 -8.16
C PHE A 202 -13.21 13.61 -7.13
N SER A 203 -14.51 13.56 -6.84
CA SER A 203 -15.14 14.55 -5.96
C SER A 203 -16.14 13.92 -4.99
N GLY A 204 -16.40 14.62 -3.87
CA GLY A 204 -17.35 14.21 -2.84
C GLY A 204 -17.12 12.76 -2.38
N THR A 205 -18.17 11.95 -2.52
CA THR A 205 -18.20 10.54 -2.12
C THR A 205 -17.16 9.68 -2.83
N GLN A 206 -16.84 9.94 -4.11
CA GLN A 206 -15.82 9.17 -4.84
C GLN A 206 -14.45 9.34 -4.20
N LEU A 207 -14.09 10.58 -3.84
CA LEU A 207 -12.83 10.86 -3.17
C LEU A 207 -12.79 10.25 -1.75
N ALA A 208 -13.91 10.24 -1.03
CA ALA A 208 -14.01 9.59 0.27
C ALA A 208 -13.73 8.08 0.19
N LEU A 209 -14.27 7.40 -0.83
CA LEU A 209 -14.02 5.97 -1.04
C LEU A 209 -12.58 5.67 -1.45
N LEU A 210 -11.93 6.58 -2.18
CA LEU A 210 -10.49 6.46 -2.46
C LEU A 210 -9.65 6.61 -1.19
N GLU A 211 -9.93 7.61 -0.35
CA GLU A 211 -9.24 7.77 0.94
C GLU A 211 -9.46 6.55 1.86
N LEU A 212 -10.67 6.00 1.88
CA LEU A 212 -10.96 4.75 2.61
C LEU A 212 -10.16 3.57 2.05
N THR A 213 -9.99 3.49 0.72
CA THR A 213 -9.22 2.42 0.10
C THR A 213 -7.74 2.54 0.45
N ASP A 214 -7.18 3.75 0.43
CA ASP A 214 -5.81 4.00 0.87
C ASP A 214 -5.59 3.60 2.35
N TRP A 215 -6.60 3.75 3.22
CA TRP A 215 -6.54 3.27 4.61
C TRP A 215 -6.47 1.75 4.70
N ILE A 216 -7.25 1.05 3.86
CA ILE A 216 -7.26 -0.41 3.80
C ILE A 216 -5.94 -0.93 3.24
N ASP A 217 -5.44 -0.33 2.15
CA ASP A 217 -4.15 -0.67 1.55
C ASP A 217 -3.01 -0.47 2.55
N LEU A 218 -3.03 0.61 3.33
CA LEU A 218 -2.04 0.84 4.38
C LEU A 218 -2.05 -0.27 5.44
N VAL A 219 -3.22 -0.68 5.93
CA VAL A 219 -3.33 -1.79 6.89
C VAL A 219 -2.88 -3.11 6.27
N LEU A 220 -3.23 -3.35 5.01
CA LEU A 220 -2.80 -4.54 4.28
C LEU A 220 -1.28 -4.60 4.16
N LEU A 221 -0.62 -3.49 3.81
CA LEU A 221 0.84 -3.40 3.71
C LEU A 221 1.52 -3.61 5.07
N MET A 222 0.98 -3.04 6.15
CA MET A 222 1.46 -3.32 7.50
C MET A 222 1.29 -4.81 7.87
N GLY A 223 0.18 -5.42 7.44
CA GLY A 223 -0.04 -6.86 7.55
C GLY A 223 1.03 -7.67 6.82
N LEU A 224 1.37 -7.32 5.58
CA LEU A 224 2.42 -7.98 4.80
C LEU A 224 3.80 -7.83 5.44
N ILE A 225 4.15 -6.66 6.01
CA ILE A 225 5.39 -6.49 6.78
C ILE A 225 5.40 -7.45 7.98
N SER A 226 4.29 -7.55 8.70
CA SER A 226 4.20 -8.39 9.89
C SER A 226 4.39 -9.89 9.60
N LEU A 227 4.15 -10.34 8.36
CA LEU A 227 4.40 -11.73 7.95
C LEU A 227 5.87 -12.13 8.03
N PHE A 228 6.80 -11.18 7.85
CA PHE A 228 8.24 -11.47 7.95
C PHE A 228 8.66 -11.90 9.37
N PHE A 229 7.86 -11.51 10.37
CA PHE A 229 7.99 -11.88 11.78
C PHE A 229 6.66 -12.39 12.34
N ALA A 230 6.07 -13.38 11.66
CA ALA A 230 4.77 -13.95 12.03
C ALA A 230 4.76 -14.60 13.44
N LYS A 231 5.91 -15.11 13.90
CA LYS A 231 6.11 -15.70 15.23
C LYS A 231 7.26 -15.00 15.98
N PRO A 232 6.98 -14.28 17.08
CA PRO A 232 5.66 -13.92 17.62
C PRO A 232 5.04 -12.69 16.92
N LEU A 233 3.73 -12.73 16.65
CA LEU A 233 3.00 -11.70 15.89
C LEU A 233 3.16 -10.27 16.44
N TRP A 234 3.24 -10.10 17.76
CA TRP A 234 3.43 -8.77 18.37
C TRP A 234 4.76 -8.13 17.98
N VAL A 235 5.81 -8.92 17.75
CA VAL A 235 7.09 -8.43 17.21
C VAL A 235 6.91 -8.01 15.74
N GLY A 236 6.19 -8.79 14.94
CA GLY A 236 5.86 -8.43 13.56
C GLY A 236 5.10 -7.11 13.46
N ILE A 237 4.13 -6.87 14.35
CA ILE A 237 3.39 -5.60 14.43
C ILE A 237 4.32 -4.46 14.85
N LEU A 238 5.20 -4.67 15.83
CA LEU A 238 6.16 -3.65 16.26
C LEU A 238 7.10 -3.28 15.12
N ILE A 239 7.62 -4.27 14.38
CA ILE A 239 8.45 -4.04 13.20
C ILE A 239 7.68 -3.25 12.15
N ALA A 240 6.42 -3.60 11.87
CA ALA A 240 5.59 -2.86 10.92
C ALA A 240 5.42 -1.38 11.32
N LEU A 241 5.14 -1.11 12.60
CA LEU A 241 5.04 0.26 13.12
C LEU A 241 6.38 1.02 13.04
N VAL A 242 7.49 0.35 13.30
CA VAL A 242 8.84 0.93 13.18
C VAL A 242 9.16 1.23 11.71
N CYS A 243 8.87 0.32 10.78
CA CYS A 243 9.02 0.55 9.35
C CYS A 243 8.16 1.73 8.90
N TYR A 244 6.90 1.80 9.32
CA TYR A 244 6.02 2.93 9.01
C TYR A 244 6.54 4.25 9.58
N PHE A 245 7.08 4.24 10.80
CA PHE A 245 7.73 5.42 11.37
C PHE A 245 8.93 5.86 10.52
N PHE A 246 9.78 4.94 10.09
CA PHE A 246 10.88 5.25 9.18
C PHE A 246 10.41 5.79 7.84
N GLU A 247 9.31 5.28 7.30
CA GLU A 247 8.71 5.82 6.06
C GLU A 247 8.24 7.26 6.23
N ILE A 248 7.58 7.59 7.35
CA ILE A 248 7.20 8.98 7.66
C ILE A 248 8.45 9.87 7.76
N VAL A 249 9.53 9.35 8.35
CA VAL A 249 10.79 10.09 8.45
C VAL A 249 11.40 10.32 7.06
N ILE A 250 11.44 9.30 6.21
CA ILE A 250 11.92 9.40 4.82
C ILE A 250 11.07 10.40 4.04
N ASP A 251 9.74 10.35 4.18
CA ASP A 251 8.80 11.26 3.51
C ASP A 251 9.11 12.73 3.82
N ASN A 252 9.47 13.03 5.08
CA ASN A 252 9.73 14.39 5.53
C ASN A 252 11.15 14.91 5.25
N ILE A 253 12.14 14.02 5.08
CA ILE A 253 13.55 14.41 4.89
C ILE A 253 13.95 14.35 3.41
N SER A 254 13.31 13.49 2.63
CA SER A 254 13.70 13.24 1.25
C SER A 254 13.17 14.30 0.28
N ALA A 255 14.03 14.68 -0.67
CA ALA A 255 13.62 15.45 -1.83
C ALA A 255 13.02 14.52 -2.90
N ARG A 256 12.05 15.03 -3.66
CA ARG A 256 11.40 14.27 -4.72
C ARG A 256 12.39 13.85 -5.80
N VAL A 257 12.19 12.64 -6.29
CA VAL A 257 13.01 12.02 -7.34
C VAL A 257 12.20 11.90 -8.63
N THR A 258 12.86 12.00 -9.77
CA THR A 258 12.18 11.83 -11.06
C THR A 258 11.76 10.37 -11.26
N TRP A 259 10.67 10.15 -12.00
CA TRP A 259 10.14 8.81 -12.27
C TRP A 259 11.20 7.88 -12.92
N GLN A 260 12.08 8.42 -13.75
CA GLN A 260 13.17 7.66 -14.40
C GLN A 260 14.15 7.09 -13.37
N TRP A 261 14.53 7.93 -12.40
CA TRP A 261 15.41 7.53 -11.31
C TRP A 261 14.74 6.51 -10.40
N MET A 262 13.46 6.69 -10.09
CA MET A 262 12.69 5.70 -9.34
C MET A 262 12.74 4.33 -10.04
N VAL A 263 12.33 4.24 -11.31
CA VAL A 263 12.34 2.96 -12.04
C VAL A 263 13.74 2.34 -12.05
N LYS A 264 14.77 3.15 -12.34
CA LYS A 264 16.16 2.67 -12.38
C LYS A 264 16.61 2.11 -11.02
N ILE A 265 16.36 2.83 -9.92
CA ILE A 265 16.76 2.38 -8.58
C ILE A 265 15.95 1.15 -8.18
N THR A 266 14.63 1.15 -8.38
CA THR A 266 13.79 -0.01 -8.02
C THR A 266 14.20 -1.27 -8.78
N TRP A 267 14.54 -1.14 -10.06
CA TRP A 267 14.93 -2.28 -10.87
C TRP A 267 16.37 -2.73 -10.60
N VAL A 268 17.32 -1.81 -10.43
CA VAL A 268 18.72 -2.21 -10.17
C VAL A 268 18.89 -2.66 -8.72
N ALA A 269 18.41 -1.87 -7.75
CA ALA A 269 18.60 -2.15 -6.34
C ALA A 269 17.50 -3.07 -5.78
N GLY A 270 16.23 -2.80 -6.07
CA GLY A 270 15.11 -3.59 -5.52
C GLY A 270 15.07 -5.02 -6.08
N ILE A 271 14.94 -5.16 -7.40
CA ILE A 271 14.96 -6.49 -8.07
C ILE A 271 16.32 -7.16 -7.86
N GLY A 272 17.43 -6.42 -7.97
CA GLY A 272 18.77 -6.95 -7.72
C GLY A 272 18.91 -7.54 -6.31
N ALA A 273 18.53 -6.82 -5.27
CA ALA A 273 18.57 -7.31 -3.89
C ALA A 273 17.66 -8.53 -3.67
N ALA A 274 16.47 -8.52 -4.27
CA ALA A 274 15.54 -9.65 -4.22
C ALA A 274 16.12 -10.92 -4.86
N LEU A 275 16.67 -10.79 -6.08
CA LEU A 275 17.29 -11.90 -6.81
C LEU A 275 18.54 -12.42 -6.11
N VAL A 276 19.41 -11.54 -5.63
CA VAL A 276 20.61 -11.92 -4.87
C VAL A 276 20.22 -12.74 -3.63
N ASN A 277 19.16 -12.34 -2.93
CA ASN A 277 18.66 -13.09 -1.79
C ASN A 277 18.18 -14.49 -2.19
N ILE A 278 17.32 -14.58 -3.21
CA ILE A 278 16.79 -15.86 -3.68
C ILE A 278 17.93 -16.79 -4.15
N VAL A 279 18.89 -16.27 -4.92
CA VAL A 279 20.05 -17.04 -5.38
C VAL A 279 20.92 -17.49 -4.19
N TRP A 280 21.14 -16.62 -3.21
CA TRP A 280 21.85 -16.97 -1.98
C TRP A 280 21.20 -18.16 -1.27
N MET A 281 19.87 -18.21 -1.22
CA MET A 281 19.12 -19.36 -0.69
C MET A 281 19.24 -20.64 -1.52
N TYR A 282 19.62 -20.56 -2.80
CA TYR A 282 19.92 -21.74 -3.62
C TYR A 282 21.35 -22.25 -3.40
N LEU A 283 22.27 -21.35 -3.05
CA LEU A 283 23.69 -21.67 -2.88
C LEU A 283 24.00 -22.23 -1.49
N ILE A 284 23.24 -21.83 -0.47
CA ILE A 284 23.38 -22.34 0.89
C ILE A 284 22.26 -23.37 1.15
N PRO A 285 22.61 -24.67 1.33
CA PRO A 285 21.65 -25.72 1.60
C PRO A 285 20.96 -25.61 2.97
#